data_AF-A0A7J9BBN0-F1
#
_entry.id   AF-A0A7J9BBN0-F1
#
_cell.length_a   1.000
_cell.length_b   1.000
_cell.length_c   1.000
_cell.angle_alpha   90.00
_cell.angle_beta   90.00
_cell.angle_gamma   90.00
#
_symmetry.space_group_name_H-M   'P 1'
#
loop_
_entity.id
_entity.type
_entity.pdbx_description
1 polymer ?
#
loop_
_entity_poly.entity_id
_entity_poly.type
_entity_poly.pdbx_seq_one_letter_code
_entity_poly.pdbx_strand_id
1 'polypeptide(L)'
;MLLLSYRIVIGYDEGTIMVKIGREVPVSSMDDSGKIIWAKHNEIQTVNIKSVGTNIEVTDGERLPLTVKELGTCDLYPQSLKHNPNGRFVVVCGDGEYIIYTALAWRNRSFGSALEFIWSPDGEYAVRESTSKIKIFSKNFQEMRIVRPTFSAEHIFGGTLLAMCSSDFICFYDWVECRMIRRIDVTVKNLYWADSGDLVAIAGDTSFYILKYNRDVVQSYLDSGRIVDEQGVEDAFELLHETNERVRNGIWVGDCFIYNNTSWRLNYCVGGEVTTMFHLDRPMYLLGYLASQSRVYLIDKEFNVMGYTLLLSLIEYKTLVMRGDLERANEILPSIPKEHHNSVAQFLESRGMIEDALEVATDPDYRFDLAMQLGKLDIAKEIATEAQSESKWKQLGELAMSTGKLAMAEECMKHAIDLSGLLLLYSSLGDAEGISRLASLSKEQGKNNVAFLCLFMLGKLEECLKLLVESNRIPEAAFMARSYLPSKVSEVVTIWRKDLNKVNPKAAESLANPQEYPGMFENWKVALDVETRVREKRGVYPPAADYLKHADRSWLTLVEAHENGDLNHAVYNLYYLFSLKPAAQKNIGTGCRTKWR
;
A
#
# COMPACT_ATOMS: atom_id res chain seq x y z
N MET A 1 -22.38 18.92 -45.87
CA MET A 1 -23.25 18.70 -44.70
C MET A 1 -22.32 18.37 -43.54
N LEU A 2 -21.93 19.39 -42.77
CA LEU A 2 -20.78 19.35 -41.85
C LEU A 2 -21.16 18.68 -40.52
N LEU A 3 -20.48 17.59 -40.15
CA LEU A 3 -20.66 16.84 -38.91
C LEU A 3 -20.16 17.64 -37.71
N LEU A 4 -21.07 18.36 -37.04
CA LEU A 4 -20.88 18.90 -35.69
C LEU A 4 -21.27 17.84 -34.65
N SER A 5 -20.73 17.98 -33.44
CA SER A 5 -21.45 17.53 -32.25
C SER A 5 -22.79 18.28 -32.17
N TYR A 6 -23.84 17.81 -32.83
CA TYR A 6 -25.16 18.42 -32.77
C TYR A 6 -25.76 18.15 -31.40
N ARG A 7 -25.97 19.20 -30.61
CA ARG A 7 -26.91 19.13 -29.49
C ARG A 7 -28.30 19.33 -30.07
N ILE A 8 -28.96 18.22 -30.39
CA ILE A 8 -30.35 18.23 -30.82
C ILE A 8 -31.19 18.35 -29.57
N VAL A 9 -31.94 19.44 -29.48
CA VAL A 9 -32.90 19.65 -28.40
C VAL A 9 -34.28 19.32 -28.96
N ILE A 10 -34.91 18.26 -28.46
CA ILE A 10 -36.24 17.80 -28.83
C ILE A 10 -37.19 18.22 -27.69
N GLY A 11 -38.08 19.16 -27.97
CA GLY A 11 -39.19 19.49 -27.07
C GLY A 11 -40.41 18.63 -27.39
N TYR A 12 -41.06 18.09 -26.37
CA TYR A 12 -42.33 17.37 -26.44
C TYR A 12 -43.18 17.69 -25.20
N ASP A 13 -44.42 17.19 -25.15
CA ASP A 13 -45.44 17.65 -24.19
C ASP A 13 -45.05 17.45 -22.71
N GLU A 14 -44.18 16.50 -22.39
CA GLU A 14 -43.70 16.23 -21.01
C GLU A 14 -42.32 16.83 -20.70
N GLY A 15 -41.68 17.53 -21.64
CA GLY A 15 -40.42 18.24 -21.39
C GLY A 15 -39.48 18.33 -22.58
N THR A 16 -38.20 18.54 -22.28
CA THR A 16 -37.17 18.78 -23.29
C THR A 16 -36.04 17.76 -23.13
N ILE A 17 -35.72 17.01 -24.19
CA ILE A 17 -34.57 16.10 -24.26
C ILE A 17 -33.46 16.75 -25.09
N MET A 18 -32.22 16.71 -24.61
CA MET A 18 -31.05 17.13 -25.38
C MET A 18 -30.21 15.89 -25.75
N VAL A 19 -30.16 15.56 -27.04
CA VAL A 19 -29.33 14.50 -27.61
C VAL A 19 -28.06 15.10 -28.20
N LYS A 20 -26.89 14.70 -27.70
CA LYS A 20 -25.61 15.10 -28.28
C LYS A 20 -25.16 14.06 -29.31
N ILE A 21 -25.27 14.38 -30.60
CA ILE A 21 -24.81 13.55 -31.70
C ILE A 21 -23.41 14.00 -32.10
N GLY A 22 -22.39 13.26 -31.72
CA GLY A 22 -21.01 13.50 -32.10
C GLY A 22 -20.14 12.28 -31.82
N ARG A 23 -19.03 12.14 -32.53
CA ARG A 23 -18.11 11.03 -32.32
C ARG A 23 -17.30 11.28 -31.03
N GLU A 24 -17.37 10.36 -30.08
CA GLU A 24 -16.60 10.47 -28.84
C GLU A 24 -15.12 10.10 -28.99
N VAL A 25 -14.76 9.41 -30.08
CA VAL A 25 -13.39 8.95 -30.34
C VAL A 25 -12.64 10.04 -31.10
N PRO A 26 -11.53 10.58 -30.55
CA PRO A 26 -10.70 11.54 -31.26
C PRO A 26 -10.02 10.86 -32.46
N VAL A 27 -9.99 11.55 -33.60
CA VAL A 27 -9.33 11.05 -34.81
C VAL A 27 -7.85 11.39 -34.72
N SER A 28 -7.07 10.45 -34.19
CA SER A 28 -5.64 10.64 -33.93
C SER A 28 -4.85 9.36 -34.13
N SER A 29 -3.55 9.53 -34.35
CA SER A 29 -2.57 8.45 -34.40
C SER A 29 -1.22 8.95 -33.93
N MET A 30 -0.47 8.07 -33.28
CA MET A 30 0.91 8.29 -32.84
C MET A 30 1.83 7.33 -33.58
N ASP A 31 3.02 7.80 -33.97
CA ASP A 31 4.10 6.93 -34.44
C ASP A 31 5.01 6.47 -33.28
N ASP A 32 5.84 5.47 -33.53
CA ASP A 32 6.80 4.93 -32.55
C ASP A 32 7.84 5.95 -32.08
N SER A 33 7.98 7.06 -32.83
CA SER A 33 8.90 8.14 -32.48
C SER A 33 8.32 9.12 -31.44
N GLY A 34 7.02 9.02 -31.14
CA GLY A 34 6.30 9.91 -30.23
C GLY A 34 5.70 11.14 -30.92
N LYS A 35 5.58 11.12 -32.25
CA LYS A 35 4.88 12.16 -33.02
C LYS A 35 3.41 11.78 -33.12
N ILE A 36 2.55 12.68 -32.65
CA ILE A 36 1.11 12.54 -32.72
C ILE A 36 0.62 13.44 -33.85
N ILE A 37 -0.29 12.91 -34.66
CA ILE A 37 -1.08 13.67 -35.63
C ILE A 37 -2.55 13.43 -35.30
N TRP A 38 -3.32 14.51 -35.24
CA TRP A 38 -4.75 14.43 -35.05
C TRP A 38 -5.48 15.39 -35.98
N ALA A 39 -6.73 15.05 -36.24
CA ALA A 39 -7.63 15.87 -37.03
C ALA A 39 -8.66 16.55 -36.13
N LYS A 40 -8.68 17.88 -36.18
CA LYS A 40 -9.72 18.70 -35.56
C LYS A 40 -10.58 19.29 -36.68
N HIS A 41 -11.68 18.59 -36.99
CA HIS A 41 -12.43 18.83 -38.24
C HIS A 41 -11.51 18.58 -39.44
N ASN A 42 -11.38 19.54 -40.36
CA ASN A 42 -10.49 19.40 -41.52
C ASN A 42 -9.08 19.92 -41.25
N GLU A 43 -8.81 20.51 -40.09
CA GLU A 43 -7.49 20.99 -39.70
C GLU A 43 -6.66 19.82 -39.15
N ILE A 44 -5.48 19.65 -39.70
CA ILE A 44 -4.53 18.63 -39.28
C ILE A 44 -3.46 19.31 -38.44
N GLN A 45 -3.32 18.82 -37.22
CA GLN A 45 -2.36 19.31 -36.27
C GLN A 45 -1.39 18.20 -35.89
N THR A 46 -0.17 18.60 -35.57
CA THR A 46 0.86 17.69 -35.07
C THR A 46 1.47 18.21 -33.80
N VAL A 47 1.85 17.24 -32.98
CA VAL A 47 2.52 17.44 -31.72
C VAL A 47 3.61 16.38 -31.60
N ASN A 48 4.72 16.75 -30.98
CA ASN A 48 5.79 15.80 -30.67
C ASN A 48 5.97 15.70 -29.16
N ILE A 49 5.78 14.50 -28.61
CA ILE A 49 5.92 14.22 -27.19
C ILE A 49 7.36 14.49 -26.71
N LYS A 50 8.38 14.21 -27.53
CA LYS A 50 9.79 14.47 -27.21
C LYS A 50 10.13 15.96 -27.09
N SER A 51 9.25 16.86 -27.54
CA SER A 51 9.47 18.30 -27.38
C SER A 51 9.19 18.79 -25.95
N VAL A 52 8.48 17.99 -25.14
CA VAL A 52 8.38 18.22 -23.69
C VAL A 52 9.76 17.90 -23.12
N GLY A 53 10.48 18.92 -22.67
CA GLY A 53 11.85 18.78 -22.20
C GLY A 53 11.96 17.71 -21.10
N THR A 54 13.06 16.97 -21.09
CA THR A 54 13.37 15.91 -20.10
C THR A 54 13.44 16.39 -18.64
N ASN A 55 13.33 17.70 -18.40
CA ASN A 55 13.43 18.32 -17.08
C ASN A 55 12.06 18.61 -16.42
N ILE A 56 10.95 18.24 -17.07
CA ILE A 56 9.62 18.34 -16.46
C ILE A 56 9.31 16.96 -15.87
N GLU A 57 9.30 16.87 -14.54
CA GLU A 57 8.69 15.74 -13.83
C GLU A 57 7.19 15.77 -14.12
N VAL A 58 6.77 15.05 -15.14
CA VAL A 58 5.35 14.89 -15.45
C VAL A 58 4.81 13.80 -14.55
N THR A 59 3.96 14.18 -13.59
CA THR A 59 3.21 13.23 -12.77
C THR A 59 2.22 12.44 -13.63
N ASP A 60 1.94 11.21 -13.22
CA ASP A 60 1.03 10.34 -13.97
C ASP A 60 -0.39 10.93 -13.97
N GLY A 61 -0.99 11.00 -15.16
CA GLY A 61 -2.34 11.52 -15.33
C GLY A 61 -2.44 13.05 -15.39
N GLU A 62 -1.34 13.78 -15.47
CA GLU A 62 -1.35 15.20 -15.80
C GLU A 62 -1.30 15.46 -17.31
N ARG A 63 -1.88 16.60 -17.71
CA ARG A 63 -1.89 17.06 -19.10
C ARG A 63 -0.49 17.51 -19.49
N LEU A 64 0.02 16.94 -20.59
CA LEU A 64 1.30 17.34 -21.15
C LEU A 64 1.21 18.74 -21.80
N PRO A 65 2.14 19.66 -21.50
CA PRO A 65 2.20 20.99 -22.10
C PRO A 65 2.81 20.92 -23.51
N LEU A 66 2.02 20.42 -24.46
CA LEU A 66 2.48 20.17 -25.82
C LEU A 66 2.30 21.38 -26.74
N THR A 67 3.32 21.68 -27.54
CA THR A 67 3.25 22.74 -28.56
C THR A 67 2.58 22.23 -29.82
N VAL A 68 1.35 22.70 -30.06
CA VAL A 68 0.55 22.33 -31.24
C VAL A 68 1.06 23.07 -32.47
N LYS A 69 1.35 22.34 -33.53
CA LYS A 69 1.71 22.89 -34.85
C LYS A 69 0.67 22.48 -35.88
N GLU A 70 0.28 23.42 -36.73
CA GLU A 70 -0.58 23.12 -37.88
C GLU A 70 0.25 22.51 -39.01
N LEU A 71 -0.21 21.37 -39.54
CA LEU A 71 0.41 20.70 -40.69
C LEU A 71 -0.26 21.09 -42.01
N GLY A 72 -1.57 21.33 -41.97
CA GLY A 72 -2.36 21.68 -43.14
C GLY A 72 -3.83 21.33 -42.96
N THR A 73 -4.55 21.32 -44.07
CA THR A 73 -5.96 20.93 -44.12
C THR A 73 -6.13 19.64 -44.91
N CYS A 74 -7.16 18.87 -44.59
CA CYS A 74 -7.56 17.70 -45.37
C CYS A 74 -8.69 18.07 -46.36
N ASP A 75 -8.65 17.48 -47.55
CA ASP A 75 -9.62 17.71 -48.62
C ASP A 75 -10.97 17.02 -48.34
N LEU A 76 -10.94 15.93 -47.55
CA LEU A 76 -12.10 15.17 -47.11
C LEU A 76 -12.31 15.30 -45.60
N TYR A 77 -13.51 14.97 -45.10
CA TYR A 77 -13.76 14.99 -43.67
C TYR A 77 -13.17 13.74 -42.99
N PRO A 78 -12.16 13.88 -42.11
CA PRO A 78 -11.42 12.75 -41.57
C PRO A 78 -12.27 11.93 -40.60
N GLN A 79 -12.56 10.68 -40.97
CA GLN A 79 -13.24 9.72 -40.11
C GLN A 79 -12.26 8.76 -39.43
N SER A 80 -11.13 8.46 -40.06
CA SER A 80 -10.04 7.73 -39.43
C SER A 80 -8.71 8.29 -39.88
N LEU A 81 -7.71 8.17 -39.01
CA LEU A 81 -6.36 8.65 -39.23
C LEU A 81 -5.40 7.63 -38.63
N LYS A 82 -4.45 7.13 -39.43
CA LYS A 82 -3.45 6.16 -38.98
C LYS A 82 -2.11 6.43 -39.63
N HIS A 83 -1.05 6.46 -38.81
CA HIS A 83 0.31 6.33 -39.32
C HIS A 83 0.50 4.96 -39.94
N ASN A 84 1.37 4.89 -40.95
CA ASN A 84 1.89 3.62 -41.39
C ASN A 84 2.95 3.10 -40.38
N PRO A 85 3.31 1.81 -40.40
CA PRO A 85 4.19 1.22 -39.38
C PRO A 85 5.55 1.93 -39.24
N ASN A 86 6.10 2.47 -40.32
CA ASN A 86 7.39 3.17 -40.27
C ASN A 86 7.27 4.69 -39.99
N GLY A 87 6.07 5.20 -39.71
CA GLY A 87 5.79 6.61 -39.39
C GLY A 87 6.00 7.61 -40.54
N ARG A 88 6.40 7.19 -41.75
CA ARG A 88 6.66 8.11 -42.88
C ARG A 88 5.40 8.65 -43.53
N PHE A 89 4.33 7.88 -43.51
CA PHE A 89 3.06 8.19 -44.15
C PHE A 89 1.93 8.18 -43.13
N VAL A 90 0.91 8.99 -43.41
CA VAL A 90 -0.35 8.97 -42.68
C VAL A 90 -1.48 8.83 -43.69
N VAL A 91 -2.39 7.91 -43.42
CA VAL A 91 -3.62 7.81 -44.18
C VAL A 91 -4.73 8.54 -43.43
N VAL A 92 -5.55 9.25 -44.19
CA VAL A 92 -6.83 9.79 -43.75
C VAL A 92 -7.92 9.15 -44.60
N CYS A 93 -8.92 8.57 -43.96
CA CYS A 93 -10.06 7.95 -44.63
C CYS A 93 -11.36 8.62 -44.15
N GLY A 94 -12.25 8.93 -45.07
CA GLY A 94 -13.53 9.59 -44.80
C GLY A 94 -14.31 9.86 -46.09
N ASP A 95 -15.62 10.05 -45.96
CA ASP A 95 -16.53 10.33 -47.09
C ASP A 95 -16.47 9.30 -48.24
N GLY A 96 -16.06 8.06 -47.95
CA GLY A 96 -15.90 6.98 -48.95
C GLY A 96 -14.59 7.04 -49.74
N GLU A 97 -13.66 7.89 -49.33
CA GLU A 97 -12.34 8.06 -49.95
C GLU A 97 -11.23 7.93 -48.91
N TYR A 98 -10.01 7.66 -49.40
CA TYR A 98 -8.79 7.72 -48.61
C TYR A 98 -7.73 8.54 -49.33
N ILE A 99 -6.89 9.22 -48.55
CA ILE A 99 -5.72 9.95 -49.03
C ILE A 99 -4.53 9.62 -48.14
N ILE A 100 -3.41 9.28 -48.76
CA ILE A 100 -2.13 9.03 -48.09
C ILE A 100 -1.28 10.28 -48.22
N TYR A 101 -0.91 10.86 -47.08
CA TYR A 101 -0.04 12.01 -46.95
C TYR A 101 1.34 11.61 -46.41
N THR A 102 2.36 12.42 -46.68
CA THR A 102 3.63 12.33 -45.96
C THR A 102 3.48 12.91 -44.54
N ALA A 103 3.92 12.18 -43.52
CA ALA A 103 3.74 12.59 -42.13
C ALA A 103 4.48 13.91 -41.80
N LEU A 104 5.62 14.19 -42.45
CA LEU A 104 6.46 15.35 -42.15
C LEU A 104 5.96 16.65 -42.78
N ALA A 105 5.56 16.61 -44.05
CA ALA A 105 5.27 17.80 -44.86
C ALA A 105 3.83 17.85 -45.39
N TRP A 106 2.99 16.91 -44.97
CA TRP A 106 1.58 16.82 -45.33
C TRP A 106 1.30 16.85 -46.84
N ARG A 107 2.16 16.18 -47.63
CA ARG A 107 2.02 16.12 -49.11
C ARG A 107 1.29 14.85 -49.54
N ASN A 108 0.28 15.01 -50.40
CA ASN A 108 -0.46 13.89 -50.99
C ASN A 108 0.48 12.98 -51.83
N ARG A 109 0.36 11.67 -51.63
CA ARG A 109 1.11 10.63 -52.35
C ARG A 109 0.23 9.70 -53.17
N SER A 110 -0.94 9.35 -52.64
CA SER A 110 -1.88 8.42 -53.27
C SER A 110 -3.27 8.69 -52.71
N PHE A 111 -4.28 8.40 -53.49
CA PHE A 111 -5.68 8.57 -53.12
C PHE A 111 -6.53 7.52 -53.85
N GLY A 112 -7.74 7.27 -53.34
CA GLY A 112 -8.70 6.38 -53.98
C GLY A 112 -9.99 6.26 -53.17
N SER A 113 -10.92 5.45 -53.67
CA SER A 113 -12.17 5.16 -52.98
C SER A 113 -11.97 4.04 -51.95
N ALA A 114 -12.39 4.28 -50.71
CA ALA A 114 -12.39 3.29 -49.64
C ALA A 114 -13.39 3.66 -48.54
N LEU A 115 -14.10 2.65 -48.04
CA LEU A 115 -14.86 2.73 -46.79
C LEU A 115 -13.92 2.55 -45.59
N GLU A 116 -12.92 1.68 -45.72
CA GLU A 116 -11.92 1.41 -44.70
C GLU A 116 -10.55 1.18 -45.33
N PHE A 117 -9.52 1.54 -44.56
CA PHE A 117 -8.13 1.41 -44.92
C PHE A 117 -7.36 0.80 -43.76
N ILE A 118 -6.51 -0.19 -44.03
CA ILE A 118 -5.61 -0.78 -43.02
C ILE A 118 -4.21 -1.00 -43.59
N TRP A 119 -3.20 -0.92 -42.71
CA TRP A 119 -1.80 -1.20 -43.03
C TRP A 119 -1.44 -2.64 -42.66
N SER A 120 -0.57 -3.24 -43.45
CA SER A 120 0.25 -4.38 -43.04
C SER A 120 1.48 -3.89 -42.27
N PRO A 121 2.11 -4.74 -41.44
CA PRO A 121 3.38 -4.43 -40.76
C PRO A 121 4.51 -4.03 -41.72
N ASP A 122 4.54 -4.60 -42.92
CA ASP A 122 5.57 -4.35 -43.94
C ASP A 122 5.32 -3.07 -44.78
N GLY A 123 4.19 -2.38 -44.54
CA GLY A 123 3.83 -1.14 -45.22
C GLY A 123 3.06 -1.31 -46.54
N GLU A 124 2.70 -2.55 -46.90
CA GLU A 124 1.59 -2.82 -47.83
C GLU A 124 0.26 -2.41 -47.17
N TYR A 125 -0.79 -2.24 -47.95
CA TYR A 125 -2.09 -1.85 -47.40
C TYR A 125 -3.24 -2.48 -48.15
N ALA A 126 -4.36 -2.65 -47.45
CA ALA A 126 -5.62 -3.07 -48.05
C ALA A 126 -6.69 -2.01 -47.83
N VAL A 127 -7.57 -1.88 -48.81
CA VAL A 127 -8.72 -0.99 -48.77
C VAL A 127 -10.00 -1.75 -49.08
N ARG A 128 -11.05 -1.45 -48.33
CA ARG A 128 -12.40 -1.97 -48.56
C ARG A 128 -13.17 -0.95 -49.38
N GLU A 129 -13.31 -1.19 -50.67
CA GLU A 129 -14.07 -0.31 -51.57
C GLU A 129 -15.58 -0.54 -51.41
N SER A 130 -15.98 -1.80 -51.19
CA SER A 130 -17.34 -2.21 -50.86
C SER A 130 -17.33 -3.46 -49.98
N THR A 131 -18.49 -3.92 -49.53
CA THR A 131 -18.61 -5.16 -48.73
C THR A 131 -18.17 -6.43 -49.46
N SER A 132 -18.02 -6.39 -50.79
CA SER A 132 -17.65 -7.54 -51.62
C SER A 132 -16.36 -7.33 -52.43
N LYS A 133 -15.67 -6.20 -52.22
CA LYS A 133 -14.48 -5.85 -53.00
C LYS A 133 -13.42 -5.21 -52.11
N ILE A 134 -12.34 -5.96 -51.90
CA ILE A 134 -11.17 -5.53 -51.14
C ILE A 134 -10.00 -5.48 -52.10
N LYS A 135 -9.25 -4.40 -52.09
CA LYS A 135 -8.06 -4.21 -52.93
C LYS A 135 -6.82 -4.17 -52.06
N ILE A 136 -5.76 -4.83 -52.52
CA ILE A 136 -4.46 -4.85 -51.86
C ILE A 136 -3.45 -4.15 -52.74
N PHE A 137 -2.65 -3.31 -52.11
CA PHE A 137 -1.65 -2.47 -52.75
C PHE A 137 -0.28 -2.73 -52.15
N SER A 138 0.74 -2.69 -52.99
CA SER A 138 2.12 -2.76 -52.56
C SER A 138 2.55 -1.49 -51.81
N LYS A 139 3.68 -1.58 -51.12
CA LYS A 139 4.36 -0.44 -50.47
C LYS A 139 4.66 0.77 -51.39
N ASN A 140 4.63 0.57 -52.71
CA ASN A 140 4.84 1.62 -53.71
C ASN A 140 3.52 2.20 -54.25
N PHE A 141 2.39 1.94 -53.58
CA PHE A 141 1.05 2.40 -53.94
C PHE A 141 0.52 1.83 -55.27
N GLN A 142 1.06 0.70 -55.72
CA GLN A 142 0.57 0.00 -56.91
C GLN A 142 -0.43 -1.08 -56.51
N GLU A 143 -1.56 -1.14 -57.22
CA GLU A 143 -2.58 -2.18 -57.03
C GLU A 143 -1.99 -3.55 -57.38
N MET A 144 -1.99 -4.47 -56.42
CA MET A 144 -1.44 -5.81 -56.57
C MET A 144 -2.55 -6.82 -56.87
N ARG A 145 -3.65 -6.74 -56.13
CA ARG A 145 -4.71 -7.75 -56.19
C ARG A 145 -6.06 -7.18 -55.78
N ILE A 146 -7.11 -7.78 -56.34
CA ILE A 146 -8.50 -7.56 -55.92
C ILE A 146 -9.03 -8.89 -55.37
N VAL A 147 -9.46 -8.87 -54.12
CA VAL A 147 -10.08 -10.00 -53.43
C VAL A 147 -11.58 -9.77 -53.36
N ARG A 148 -12.36 -10.79 -53.71
CA ARG A 148 -13.81 -10.82 -53.58
C ARG A 148 -14.17 -11.89 -52.55
N PRO A 149 -14.41 -11.52 -51.29
CA PRO A 149 -14.83 -12.49 -50.28
C PRO A 149 -16.16 -13.15 -50.69
N THR A 150 -16.35 -14.41 -50.29
CA THR A 150 -17.59 -15.16 -50.50
C THR A 150 -18.74 -14.69 -49.61
N PHE A 151 -18.44 -13.84 -48.62
CA PHE A 151 -19.35 -13.25 -47.66
C PHE A 151 -19.28 -11.72 -47.69
N SER A 152 -20.22 -11.05 -47.03
CA SER A 152 -20.21 -9.59 -46.88
C SER A 152 -19.22 -9.18 -45.79
N ALA A 153 -18.10 -8.57 -46.19
CA ALA A 153 -17.11 -8.02 -45.28
C ALA A 153 -17.58 -6.65 -44.76
N GLU A 154 -17.93 -6.61 -43.49
CA GLU A 154 -18.37 -5.39 -42.79
C GLU A 154 -17.17 -4.55 -42.38
N HIS A 155 -16.13 -5.21 -41.86
CA HIS A 155 -14.90 -4.56 -41.39
C HIS A 155 -13.65 -5.30 -41.88
N ILE A 156 -12.55 -4.56 -42.07
CA ILE A 156 -11.21 -5.13 -42.27
C ILE A 156 -10.25 -4.69 -41.16
N PHE A 157 -9.39 -5.60 -40.74
CA PHE A 157 -8.32 -5.34 -39.77
C PHE A 157 -6.96 -5.70 -40.35
N GLY A 158 -5.97 -4.87 -40.06
CA GLY A 158 -4.57 -5.10 -40.41
C GLY A 158 -3.77 -5.75 -39.28
N GLY A 159 -2.50 -6.02 -39.56
CA GLY A 159 -1.56 -6.71 -38.67
C GLY A 159 -0.85 -7.85 -39.39
N THR A 160 -0.33 -8.83 -38.67
CA THR A 160 0.44 -9.97 -39.25
C THR A 160 -0.30 -10.63 -40.39
N LEU A 161 -1.62 -10.75 -40.26
CA LEU A 161 -2.53 -11.26 -41.28
C LEU A 161 -3.61 -10.22 -41.60
N LEU A 162 -4.12 -10.29 -42.83
CA LEU A 162 -5.30 -9.51 -43.24
C LEU A 162 -6.55 -10.17 -42.68
N ALA A 163 -7.30 -9.50 -41.82
CA ALA A 163 -8.54 -10.05 -41.29
C ALA A 163 -9.76 -9.38 -41.91
N MET A 164 -10.72 -10.18 -42.36
CA MET A 164 -12.00 -9.73 -42.90
C MET A 164 -13.11 -10.21 -41.98
N CYS A 165 -13.88 -9.28 -41.44
CA CYS A 165 -14.93 -9.54 -40.46
C CYS A 165 -16.31 -9.47 -41.11
N SER A 166 -17.15 -10.45 -40.79
CA SER A 166 -18.60 -10.41 -41.00
C SER A 166 -19.31 -10.14 -39.66
N SER A 167 -20.63 -10.29 -39.60
CA SER A 167 -21.40 -10.00 -38.39
C SER A 167 -21.08 -10.93 -37.21
N ASP A 168 -20.69 -12.17 -37.49
CA ASP A 168 -20.64 -13.27 -36.53
C ASP A 168 -19.32 -14.06 -36.57
N PHE A 169 -18.45 -13.79 -37.55
CA PHE A 169 -17.16 -14.44 -37.69
C PHE A 169 -16.09 -13.52 -38.29
N ILE A 170 -14.83 -13.91 -38.09
CA ILE A 170 -13.66 -13.26 -38.68
C ILE A 170 -12.81 -14.29 -39.45
N CYS A 171 -12.38 -13.92 -40.65
CA CYS A 171 -11.52 -14.74 -41.50
C CYS A 171 -10.16 -14.07 -41.66
N PHE A 172 -9.09 -14.80 -41.35
CA PHE A 172 -7.71 -14.37 -41.54
C PHE A 172 -7.19 -14.85 -42.89
N TYR A 173 -6.46 -13.97 -43.57
CA TYR A 173 -5.88 -14.19 -44.90
C TYR A 173 -4.40 -13.83 -44.89
N ASP A 174 -3.63 -14.55 -45.70
CA ASP A 174 -2.26 -14.18 -46.02
C ASP A 174 -2.22 -12.90 -46.88
N TRP A 175 -1.23 -12.03 -46.64
CA TRP A 175 -1.08 -10.78 -47.40
C TRP A 175 -0.62 -10.99 -48.84
N VAL A 176 0.22 -12.00 -49.08
CA VAL A 176 0.88 -12.22 -50.39
C VAL A 176 -0.04 -12.96 -51.35
N GLU A 177 -0.56 -14.11 -50.93
CA GLU A 177 -1.39 -14.96 -51.78
C GLU A 177 -2.89 -14.75 -51.59
N CYS A 178 -3.29 -14.07 -50.51
CA CYS A 178 -4.70 -13.89 -50.11
C CYS A 178 -5.46 -15.20 -49.97
N ARG A 179 -4.77 -16.25 -49.51
CA ARG A 179 -5.39 -17.51 -49.12
C ARG A 179 -5.96 -17.37 -47.71
N MET A 180 -7.14 -17.96 -47.50
CA MET A 180 -7.74 -18.02 -46.17
C MET A 180 -6.88 -18.95 -45.29
N ILE A 181 -6.50 -18.47 -44.12
CA ILE A 181 -5.71 -19.22 -43.13
C ILE A 181 -6.64 -19.85 -42.10
N ARG A 182 -7.53 -19.07 -41.48
CA ARG A 182 -8.46 -19.55 -40.46
C ARG A 182 -9.71 -18.69 -40.43
N ARG A 183 -10.85 -19.33 -40.22
CA ARG A 183 -12.10 -18.69 -39.81
C ARG A 183 -12.33 -18.93 -38.32
N ILE A 184 -12.68 -17.87 -37.59
CA ILE A 184 -13.01 -17.91 -36.17
C ILE A 184 -14.41 -17.32 -35.99
N ASP A 185 -15.33 -18.11 -35.44
CA ASP A 185 -16.73 -17.71 -35.23
C ASP A 185 -16.89 -16.93 -33.92
N VAL A 186 -16.47 -15.66 -33.95
CA VAL A 186 -16.58 -14.69 -32.85
C VAL A 186 -17.02 -13.34 -33.41
N THR A 187 -17.89 -12.63 -32.67
CA THR A 187 -18.25 -11.24 -32.95
C THR A 187 -17.07 -10.32 -32.63
N VAL A 188 -16.49 -9.68 -33.65
CA VAL A 188 -15.30 -8.83 -33.49
C VAL A 188 -15.68 -7.37 -33.61
N LYS A 189 -15.35 -6.59 -32.58
CA LYS A 189 -15.45 -5.13 -32.60
C LYS A 189 -14.13 -4.49 -32.97
N ASN A 190 -13.03 -4.98 -32.41
CA ASN A 190 -11.67 -4.53 -32.71
C ASN A 190 -10.70 -5.71 -32.64
N LEU A 191 -9.57 -5.58 -33.32
CA LEU A 191 -8.51 -6.59 -33.35
C LEU A 191 -7.14 -5.92 -33.17
N TYR A 192 -6.31 -6.50 -32.30
CA TYR A 192 -4.99 -5.96 -31.95
C TYR A 192 -3.93 -7.05 -32.05
N TRP A 193 -2.93 -6.86 -32.90
CA TRP A 193 -1.78 -7.75 -33.00
C TRP A 193 -0.63 -7.27 -32.12
N ALA A 194 0.10 -8.21 -31.51
CA ALA A 194 1.38 -7.93 -30.90
C ALA A 194 2.46 -7.66 -31.96
N ASP A 195 3.48 -6.88 -31.60
CA ASP A 195 4.56 -6.51 -32.52
C ASP A 195 5.40 -7.73 -32.96
N SER A 196 5.46 -8.79 -32.14
CA SER A 196 6.07 -10.07 -32.50
C SER A 196 5.32 -10.79 -33.63
N GLY A 197 4.01 -10.54 -33.73
CA GLY A 197 3.10 -11.22 -34.64
C GLY A 197 2.61 -12.59 -34.16
N ASP A 198 3.01 -13.02 -32.96
CA ASP A 198 2.67 -14.33 -32.40
C ASP A 198 1.39 -14.31 -31.55
N LEU A 199 0.97 -13.12 -31.08
CA LEU A 199 -0.22 -12.95 -30.24
C LEU A 199 -1.21 -11.99 -30.89
N VAL A 200 -2.49 -12.30 -30.76
CA VAL A 200 -3.60 -11.45 -31.21
C VAL A 200 -4.68 -11.36 -30.14
N ALA A 201 -5.16 -10.16 -29.88
CA ALA A 201 -6.32 -9.91 -29.03
C ALA A 201 -7.54 -9.57 -29.91
N ILE A 202 -8.57 -10.40 -29.84
CA ILE A 202 -9.88 -10.17 -30.47
C ILE A 202 -10.81 -9.57 -29.41
N ALA A 203 -11.18 -8.30 -29.57
CA ALA A 203 -12.10 -7.62 -28.68
C ALA A 203 -13.52 -7.67 -29.22
N GLY A 204 -14.42 -8.32 -28.48
CA GLY A 204 -15.86 -8.33 -28.74
C GLY A 204 -16.61 -7.23 -27.98
N ASP A 205 -17.92 -7.40 -27.85
CA ASP A 205 -18.77 -6.42 -27.15
C ASP A 205 -18.74 -6.56 -25.62
N THR A 206 -18.54 -7.78 -25.12
CA THR A 206 -18.59 -8.11 -23.70
C THR A 206 -17.27 -8.67 -23.17
N SER A 207 -16.53 -9.38 -24.01
CA SER A 207 -15.29 -10.07 -23.67
C SER A 207 -14.22 -9.84 -24.74
N PHE A 208 -12.98 -10.14 -24.40
CA PHE A 208 -11.89 -10.24 -25.37
C PHE A 208 -11.14 -11.57 -25.21
N TYR A 209 -10.57 -12.03 -26.31
CA TYR A 209 -9.89 -13.32 -26.43
C TYR A 209 -8.44 -13.08 -26.85
N ILE A 210 -7.49 -13.70 -26.17
CA ILE A 210 -6.08 -13.71 -26.55
C ILE A 210 -5.78 -15.05 -27.21
N LEU A 211 -5.33 -15.00 -28.47
CA LEU A 211 -4.94 -16.18 -29.24
C LEU A 211 -3.46 -16.10 -29.62
N LYS A 212 -2.84 -17.27 -29.68
CA LYS A 212 -1.49 -17.45 -30.24
C LYS A 212 -1.59 -17.88 -31.69
N TYR A 213 -0.81 -17.25 -32.55
CA TYR A 213 -0.70 -17.56 -33.97
C TYR A 213 0.54 -18.44 -34.23
N ASN A 214 0.32 -19.63 -34.78
CA ASN A 214 1.39 -20.60 -35.04
C ASN A 214 1.84 -20.50 -36.51
N ARG A 215 2.80 -19.60 -36.78
CA ARG A 215 3.30 -19.34 -38.14
C ARG A 215 3.89 -20.57 -38.82
N ASP A 216 4.65 -21.38 -38.09
CA ASP A 216 5.32 -22.58 -38.64
C ASP A 216 4.32 -23.64 -39.11
N VAL A 217 3.23 -23.80 -38.38
CA VAL A 217 2.14 -24.73 -38.74
C VAL A 217 1.47 -24.26 -40.03
N VAL A 218 1.18 -22.96 -40.13
CA VAL A 218 0.58 -22.39 -41.35
C VAL A 218 1.52 -22.51 -42.54
N GLN A 219 2.81 -22.22 -42.37
CA GLN A 219 3.77 -22.33 -43.48
C GLN A 219 3.91 -23.77 -43.96
N SER A 220 4.06 -24.73 -43.04
CA SER A 220 4.13 -26.15 -43.41
C SER A 220 2.85 -26.64 -44.10
N TYR A 221 1.68 -26.13 -43.71
CA TYR A 221 0.42 -26.45 -44.35
C TYR A 221 0.33 -25.85 -45.77
N LEU A 222 0.72 -24.59 -45.94
CA LEU A 222 0.73 -23.92 -47.25
C LEU A 222 1.70 -24.60 -48.23
N ASP A 223 2.88 -25.00 -47.75
CA ASP A 223 3.89 -25.71 -48.53
C ASP A 223 3.44 -27.14 -48.90
N SER A 224 2.60 -27.77 -48.06
CA SER A 224 2.05 -29.10 -48.33
C SER A 224 1.03 -29.14 -49.48
N GLY A 225 0.55 -27.98 -49.94
CA GLY A 225 -0.39 -27.87 -51.07
C GLY A 225 -1.76 -28.49 -50.84
N ARG A 226 -2.12 -28.80 -49.59
CA ARG A 226 -3.46 -29.32 -49.23
C ARG A 226 -4.53 -28.26 -49.48
N ILE A 227 -5.70 -28.71 -49.96
CA ILE A 227 -6.86 -27.83 -50.13
C ILE A 227 -7.27 -27.35 -48.74
N VAL A 228 -7.45 -26.04 -48.60
CA VAL A 228 -7.93 -25.44 -47.37
C VAL A 228 -9.45 -25.63 -47.34
N ASP A 229 -9.96 -26.34 -46.33
CA ASP A 229 -11.40 -26.49 -46.10
C ASP A 229 -12.03 -25.13 -45.74
N GLU A 230 -13.37 -25.02 -45.74
CA GLU A 230 -14.09 -23.75 -45.49
C GLU A 230 -13.75 -23.06 -44.15
N GLN A 231 -13.13 -23.76 -43.21
CA GLN A 231 -12.73 -23.23 -41.90
C GLN A 231 -11.23 -22.91 -41.77
N GLY A 232 -10.41 -23.20 -42.77
CA GLY A 232 -8.96 -22.98 -42.68
C GLY A 232 -8.17 -24.06 -41.93
N VAL A 233 -6.93 -23.74 -41.58
CA VAL A 233 -6.00 -24.56 -40.79
C VAL A 233 -6.35 -24.43 -39.31
N GLU A 234 -6.94 -25.47 -38.70
CA GLU A 234 -7.41 -25.45 -37.31
C GLU A 234 -6.33 -25.05 -36.29
N ASP A 235 -5.14 -25.64 -36.42
CA ASP A 235 -4.00 -25.42 -35.52
C ASP A 235 -3.26 -24.08 -35.75
N ALA A 236 -3.74 -23.23 -36.67
CA ALA A 236 -3.15 -21.92 -36.93
C ALA A 236 -3.30 -20.97 -35.74
N PHE A 237 -4.38 -21.12 -34.97
CA PHE A 237 -4.65 -20.30 -33.79
C PHE A 237 -4.95 -21.18 -32.58
N GLU A 238 -4.32 -20.86 -31.47
CA GLU A 238 -4.57 -21.47 -30.16
C GLU A 238 -5.17 -20.42 -29.23
N LEU A 239 -6.35 -20.70 -28.65
CA LEU A 239 -6.94 -19.82 -27.64
C LEU A 239 -6.16 -19.97 -26.33
N LEU A 240 -5.49 -18.91 -25.90
CA LEU A 240 -4.75 -18.91 -24.63
C LEU A 240 -5.67 -18.52 -23.48
N HIS A 241 -6.38 -17.39 -23.62
CA HIS A 241 -7.16 -16.80 -22.53
C HIS A 241 -8.42 -16.11 -23.03
N GLU A 242 -9.46 -16.17 -22.20
CA GLU A 242 -10.71 -15.43 -22.36
C GLU A 242 -10.93 -14.54 -21.13
N THR A 243 -11.20 -13.26 -21.38
CA THR A 243 -11.43 -12.28 -20.33
C THR A 243 -12.78 -11.60 -20.53
N ASN A 244 -13.62 -11.64 -19.49
CA ASN A 244 -14.95 -11.05 -19.48
C ASN A 244 -14.93 -9.54 -19.17
N GLU A 245 -14.18 -8.77 -19.96
CA GLU A 245 -14.18 -7.31 -19.91
C GLU A 245 -14.37 -6.68 -21.29
N ARG A 246 -15.11 -5.56 -21.34
CA ARG A 246 -15.29 -4.78 -22.55
C ARG A 246 -14.11 -3.84 -22.79
N VAL A 247 -13.32 -4.15 -23.81
CA VAL A 247 -12.20 -3.32 -24.29
C VAL A 247 -12.74 -2.13 -25.11
N ARG A 248 -12.31 -0.92 -24.76
CA ARG A 248 -12.61 0.30 -25.53
C ARG A 248 -11.53 0.56 -26.57
N ASN A 249 -10.28 0.49 -26.16
CA ASN A 249 -9.09 0.55 -26.99
C ASN A 249 -7.97 -0.27 -26.30
N GLY A 250 -7.02 -0.78 -27.08
CA GLY A 250 -5.91 -1.56 -26.59
C GLY A 250 -4.66 -1.41 -27.46
N ILE A 251 -3.52 -1.72 -26.89
CA ILE A 251 -2.22 -1.82 -27.55
C ILE A 251 -1.44 -2.98 -26.92
N TRP A 252 -0.58 -3.61 -27.70
CA TRP A 252 0.39 -4.57 -27.18
C TRP A 252 1.69 -3.87 -26.86
N VAL A 253 2.35 -4.31 -25.80
CA VAL A 253 3.73 -3.93 -25.47
C VAL A 253 4.47 -5.19 -25.06
N GLY A 254 5.27 -5.75 -25.97
CA GLY A 254 5.75 -7.12 -25.82
C GLY A 254 4.58 -8.10 -25.73
N ASP A 255 4.58 -8.95 -24.71
CA ASP A 255 3.51 -9.93 -24.44
C ASP A 255 2.41 -9.37 -23.52
N CYS A 256 2.45 -8.08 -23.20
CA CYS A 256 1.49 -7.42 -22.32
C CYS A 256 0.42 -6.69 -23.13
N PHE A 257 -0.84 -7.11 -22.99
CA PHE A 257 -1.95 -6.44 -23.63
C PHE A 257 -2.51 -5.34 -22.72
N ILE A 258 -2.26 -4.09 -23.09
CA ILE A 258 -2.70 -2.91 -22.33
C ILE A 258 -3.98 -2.39 -22.96
N TYR A 259 -5.01 -2.17 -22.14
CA TYR A 259 -6.29 -1.71 -22.64
C TYR A 259 -7.00 -0.81 -21.64
N ASN A 260 -7.94 -0.03 -22.15
CA ASN A 260 -8.88 0.70 -21.31
C ASN A 260 -10.29 0.10 -21.42
N ASN A 261 -11.03 0.15 -20.31
CA ASN A 261 -12.39 -0.36 -20.24
C ASN A 261 -13.44 0.76 -20.16
N THR A 262 -14.72 0.37 -20.18
CA THR A 262 -15.84 1.32 -20.07
C THR A 262 -15.98 1.95 -18.68
N SER A 263 -15.38 1.35 -17.65
CA SER A 263 -15.31 1.86 -16.27
C SER A 263 -14.13 2.81 -16.03
N TRP A 264 -13.49 3.29 -17.10
CA TRP A 264 -12.37 4.24 -17.06
C TRP A 264 -11.18 3.71 -16.27
N ARG A 265 -10.88 2.42 -16.40
CA ARG A 265 -9.67 1.82 -15.86
C ARG A 265 -8.68 1.54 -16.98
N LEU A 266 -7.43 1.87 -16.72
CA LEU A 266 -6.29 1.46 -17.55
C LEU A 266 -5.76 0.15 -16.97
N ASN A 267 -6.00 -0.94 -17.69
CA ASN A 267 -5.68 -2.30 -17.30
C ASN A 267 -4.57 -2.85 -18.19
N TYR A 268 -3.82 -3.81 -17.66
CA TYR A 268 -3.05 -4.72 -18.51
C TYR A 268 -3.48 -6.17 -18.26
N CYS A 269 -3.29 -6.99 -19.27
CA CYS A 269 -3.50 -8.42 -19.24
C CYS A 269 -2.20 -9.12 -19.66
N VAL A 270 -1.65 -9.95 -18.77
CA VAL A 270 -0.52 -10.85 -19.08
C VAL A 270 -0.91 -12.27 -18.66
N GLY A 271 -0.84 -13.23 -19.58
CA GLY A 271 -1.15 -14.63 -19.26
C GLY A 271 -2.56 -14.87 -18.71
N GLY A 272 -3.54 -14.05 -19.12
CA GLY A 272 -4.94 -14.13 -18.69
C GLY A 272 -5.24 -13.40 -17.37
N GLU A 273 -4.23 -12.91 -16.66
CA GLU A 273 -4.42 -12.13 -15.44
C GLU A 273 -4.57 -10.64 -15.77
N VAL A 274 -5.71 -10.08 -15.38
CA VAL A 274 -6.00 -8.66 -15.52
C VAL A 274 -5.62 -7.92 -14.24
N THR A 275 -4.80 -6.88 -14.38
CA THR A 275 -4.49 -5.96 -13.27
C THR A 275 -4.77 -4.52 -13.68
N THR A 276 -5.45 -3.78 -12.80
CA THR A 276 -5.67 -2.34 -12.98
C THR A 276 -4.43 -1.56 -12.56
N MET A 277 -3.92 -0.72 -13.47
CA MET A 277 -2.79 0.18 -13.19
C MET A 277 -3.27 1.51 -12.62
N PHE A 278 -4.23 2.13 -13.32
CA PHE A 278 -4.70 3.46 -12.99
C PHE A 278 -6.21 3.57 -13.20
N HIS A 279 -6.84 4.34 -12.33
CA HIS A 279 -8.20 4.82 -12.50
C HIS A 279 -8.15 6.17 -13.23
N LEU A 280 -8.75 6.23 -14.42
CA LEU A 280 -8.84 7.43 -15.23
C LEU A 280 -10.01 8.28 -14.73
N ASP A 281 -9.83 9.60 -14.76
CA ASP A 281 -10.83 10.59 -14.33
C ASP A 281 -11.91 10.85 -15.39
N ARG A 282 -11.62 10.50 -16.65
CA ARG A 282 -12.47 10.76 -17.82
C ARG A 282 -12.27 9.67 -18.89
N PRO A 283 -13.16 9.55 -19.88
CA PRO A 283 -12.94 8.64 -21.01
C PRO A 283 -11.76 9.11 -21.86
N MET A 284 -10.72 8.29 -21.91
CA MET A 284 -9.53 8.50 -22.74
C MET A 284 -9.34 7.36 -23.74
N TYR A 285 -8.42 7.52 -24.68
CA TYR A 285 -8.09 6.55 -25.71
C TYR A 285 -6.57 6.36 -25.79
N LEU A 286 -6.13 5.10 -25.84
CA LEU A 286 -4.70 4.77 -25.99
C LEU A 286 -4.15 5.26 -27.33
N LEU A 287 -3.01 5.96 -27.29
CA LEU A 287 -2.27 6.39 -28.47
C LEU A 287 -1.13 5.44 -28.82
N GLY A 288 -0.31 5.10 -27.83
CA GLY A 288 0.88 4.28 -28.00
C GLY A 288 1.76 4.27 -26.76
N TYR A 289 2.77 3.40 -26.78
CA TYR A 289 3.79 3.26 -25.73
C TYR A 289 5.14 3.75 -26.25
N LEU A 290 5.87 4.50 -25.43
CA LEU A 290 7.21 4.97 -25.78
C LEU A 290 8.23 4.34 -24.83
N ALA A 291 8.95 3.33 -25.32
CA ALA A 291 9.93 2.58 -24.54
C ALA A 291 11.04 3.47 -23.94
N SER A 292 11.46 4.53 -24.65
CA SER A 292 12.50 5.44 -24.15
C SER A 292 12.10 6.21 -22.89
N GLN A 293 10.79 6.36 -22.63
CA GLN A 293 10.26 7.03 -21.43
C GLN A 293 9.53 6.06 -20.49
N SER A 294 9.41 4.77 -20.87
CA SER A 294 8.60 3.77 -20.17
C SER A 294 7.19 4.28 -19.83
N ARG A 295 6.52 4.90 -20.81
CA ARG A 295 5.23 5.57 -20.62
C ARG A 295 4.24 5.24 -21.73
N VAL A 296 3.00 5.04 -21.32
CA VAL A 296 1.84 4.92 -22.21
C VAL A 296 1.16 6.28 -22.31
N TYR A 297 0.83 6.70 -23.52
CA TYR A 297 0.13 7.95 -23.76
C TYR A 297 -1.33 7.70 -24.11
N LEU A 298 -2.18 8.51 -23.50
CA LEU A 298 -3.61 8.54 -23.74
C LEU A 298 -4.04 9.92 -24.22
N ILE A 299 -5.12 9.97 -24.98
CA ILE A 299 -5.74 11.19 -25.48
C ILE A 299 -7.22 11.23 -25.11
N ASP A 300 -7.72 12.39 -24.70
CA ASP A 300 -9.14 12.61 -24.49
C ASP A 300 -9.84 13.22 -25.72
N LYS A 301 -11.16 13.37 -25.63
CA LYS A 301 -11.98 13.98 -26.70
C LYS A 301 -11.63 15.44 -27.01
N GLU A 302 -10.91 16.12 -26.11
CA GLU A 302 -10.49 17.52 -26.22
C GLU A 302 -9.05 17.64 -26.75
N PHE A 303 -8.45 16.52 -27.16
CA PHE A 303 -7.06 16.41 -27.62
C PHE A 303 -6.02 16.75 -26.54
N ASN A 304 -6.39 16.59 -25.26
CA ASN A 304 -5.41 16.60 -24.17
C ASN A 304 -4.70 15.25 -24.15
N VAL A 305 -3.36 15.29 -24.18
CA VAL A 305 -2.52 14.09 -24.11
C VAL A 305 -1.99 13.96 -22.69
N MET A 306 -2.11 12.77 -22.10
CA MET A 306 -1.61 12.46 -20.77
C MET A 306 -0.70 11.24 -20.82
N GLY A 307 0.34 11.24 -20.00
CA GLY A 307 1.28 10.12 -19.87
C GLY A 307 1.04 9.37 -18.58
N TYR A 308 1.13 8.05 -18.64
CA TYR A 308 1.14 7.18 -17.47
C TYR A 308 2.39 6.30 -17.52
N THR A 309 3.12 6.26 -16.41
CA THR A 309 4.32 5.44 -16.26
C THR A 309 3.95 3.96 -16.28
N LEU A 310 4.63 3.22 -17.15
CA LEU A 310 4.47 1.80 -17.35
C LEU A 310 5.85 1.17 -17.42
N LEU A 311 6.35 0.68 -16.28
CA LEU A 311 7.59 -0.07 -16.26
C LEU A 311 7.32 -1.53 -16.62
N LEU A 312 7.83 -1.97 -17.76
CA LEU A 312 7.75 -3.36 -18.20
C LEU A 312 8.43 -4.30 -17.19
N SER A 313 9.58 -3.91 -16.63
CA SER A 313 10.27 -4.70 -15.59
C SER A 313 9.41 -4.95 -14.36
N LEU A 314 8.61 -3.96 -13.94
CA LEU A 314 7.67 -4.11 -12.82
C LEU A 314 6.54 -5.08 -13.15
N ILE A 315 6.03 -5.04 -14.39
CA ILE A 315 4.96 -5.94 -14.85
C ILE A 315 5.49 -7.36 -15.00
N GLU A 316 6.66 -7.53 -15.60
CA GLU A 316 7.34 -8.82 -15.74
C GLU A 316 7.62 -9.44 -14.37
N TYR A 317 8.14 -8.66 -13.42
CA TYR A 317 8.35 -9.10 -12.04
C TYR A 317 7.04 -9.59 -11.41
N LYS A 318 5.98 -8.77 -11.44
CA LYS A 318 4.67 -9.15 -10.89
C LYS A 318 4.14 -10.41 -11.56
N THR A 319 4.25 -10.52 -12.88
CA THR A 319 3.79 -11.70 -13.64
C THR A 319 4.56 -12.96 -13.25
N LEU A 320 5.89 -12.89 -13.11
CA LEU A 320 6.71 -14.05 -12.70
C LEU A 320 6.37 -14.50 -11.28
N VAL A 321 6.19 -13.55 -10.37
CA VAL A 321 5.73 -13.83 -9.01
C VAL A 321 4.35 -14.51 -9.01
N MET A 322 3.41 -14.03 -9.84
CA MET A 322 2.09 -14.64 -9.99
C MET A 322 2.16 -16.07 -10.55
N ARG A 323 3.14 -16.35 -11.43
CA ARG A 323 3.41 -17.69 -11.96
C ARG A 323 4.12 -18.62 -10.97
N GLY A 324 4.62 -18.09 -9.85
CA GLY A 324 5.41 -18.83 -8.86
C GLY A 324 6.91 -18.93 -9.17
N ASP A 325 7.40 -18.26 -10.22
CA ASP A 325 8.80 -18.28 -10.65
C ASP A 325 9.61 -17.18 -9.94
N LEU A 326 9.82 -17.32 -8.62
CA LEU A 326 10.51 -16.32 -7.79
C LEU A 326 11.99 -16.12 -8.15
N GLU A 327 12.68 -17.18 -8.60
CA GLU A 327 14.10 -17.12 -8.97
C GLU A 327 14.32 -16.10 -10.11
N ARG A 328 13.54 -16.22 -11.19
CA ARG A 328 13.59 -15.28 -12.32
C ARG A 328 13.10 -13.89 -11.94
N ALA A 329 12.09 -13.79 -11.07
CA ALA A 329 11.64 -12.50 -10.57
C ALA A 329 12.78 -11.75 -9.86
N ASN A 330 13.56 -12.43 -9.02
CA ASN A 330 14.67 -11.83 -8.30
C ASN A 330 15.83 -11.39 -9.22
N GLU A 331 16.00 -11.98 -10.41
CA GLU A 331 16.94 -11.48 -11.43
C GLU A 331 16.49 -10.14 -12.03
N ILE A 332 15.18 -9.90 -12.13
CA ILE A 332 14.60 -8.67 -12.68
C ILE A 332 14.55 -7.55 -11.64
N LEU A 333 14.44 -7.89 -10.34
CA LEU A 333 14.29 -6.91 -9.26
C LEU A 333 15.31 -5.73 -9.31
N PRO A 334 16.62 -5.93 -9.58
CA PRO A 334 17.58 -4.83 -9.66
C PRO A 334 17.34 -3.85 -10.82
N SER A 335 16.61 -4.27 -11.86
CA SER A 335 16.25 -3.41 -12.98
C SER A 335 15.10 -2.44 -12.65
N ILE A 336 14.37 -2.69 -11.56
CA ILE A 336 13.28 -1.84 -11.10
C ILE A 336 13.88 -0.67 -10.29
N PRO A 337 13.49 0.59 -10.60
CA PRO A 337 13.91 1.75 -9.81
C PRO A 337 13.50 1.63 -8.34
N LYS A 338 14.37 2.10 -7.44
CA LYS A 338 14.17 2.04 -5.98
C LYS A 338 12.89 2.72 -5.50
N GLU A 339 12.41 3.72 -6.23
CA GLU A 339 11.15 4.44 -5.97
C GLU A 339 9.94 3.50 -5.97
N HIS A 340 9.97 2.44 -6.78
CA HIS A 340 8.87 1.47 -6.88
C HIS A 340 9.06 0.25 -5.98
N HIS A 341 10.18 0.12 -5.26
CA HIS A 341 10.46 -1.05 -4.41
C HIS A 341 9.43 -1.21 -3.29
N ASN A 342 8.94 -0.12 -2.68
CA ASN A 342 7.87 -0.23 -1.68
C ASN A 342 6.55 -0.73 -2.26
N SER A 343 6.23 -0.38 -3.51
CA SER A 343 5.04 -0.92 -4.20
C SER A 343 5.20 -2.41 -4.52
N VAL A 344 6.42 -2.85 -4.84
CA VAL A 344 6.75 -4.27 -5.00
C VAL A 344 6.59 -5.00 -3.67
N ALA A 345 7.12 -4.44 -2.57
CA ALA A 345 6.99 -5.02 -1.24
C ALA A 345 5.53 -5.15 -0.79
N GLN A 346 4.68 -4.13 -1.01
CA GLN A 346 3.24 -4.22 -0.76
C GLN A 346 2.55 -5.31 -1.60
N PHE A 347 2.98 -5.46 -2.85
CA PHE A 347 2.48 -6.53 -3.70
C PHE A 347 2.86 -7.91 -3.14
N LEU A 348 4.10 -8.11 -2.70
CA LEU A 348 4.56 -9.35 -2.06
C LEU A 348 3.83 -9.63 -0.73
N GLU A 349 3.64 -8.60 0.10
CA GLU A 349 2.87 -8.68 1.36
C GLU A 349 1.42 -9.14 1.09
N SER A 350 0.76 -8.57 0.07
CA SER A 350 -0.62 -8.95 -0.30
C SER A 350 -0.75 -10.42 -0.74
N ARG A 351 0.37 -11.05 -1.14
CA ARG A 351 0.47 -12.47 -1.50
C ARG A 351 0.92 -13.36 -0.35
N GLY A 352 1.15 -12.79 0.83
CA GLY A 352 1.62 -13.51 2.02
C GLY A 352 3.13 -13.75 2.05
N MET A 353 3.90 -13.20 1.10
CA MET A 353 5.37 -13.32 1.03
C MET A 353 6.02 -12.18 1.81
N ILE A 354 5.79 -12.17 3.12
CA ILE A 354 6.20 -11.07 4.00
C ILE A 354 7.74 -11.02 4.16
N GLU A 355 8.42 -12.16 4.07
CA GLU A 355 9.90 -12.22 4.14
C GLU A 355 10.55 -11.51 2.96
N ASP A 356 10.13 -11.82 1.73
CA ASP A 356 10.63 -11.16 0.53
C ASP A 356 10.23 -9.68 0.51
N ALA A 357 9.01 -9.36 0.99
CA ALA A 357 8.58 -7.97 1.13
C ALA A 357 9.52 -7.15 2.02
N LEU A 358 10.00 -7.73 3.14
CA LEU A 358 10.93 -7.07 4.06
C LEU A 358 12.29 -6.77 3.39
N GLU A 359 12.78 -7.68 2.54
CA GLU A 359 14.05 -7.49 1.84
C GLU A 359 13.98 -6.39 0.78
N VAL A 360 12.83 -6.30 0.08
CA VAL A 360 12.59 -5.30 -0.97
C VAL A 360 12.25 -3.93 -0.39
N ALA A 361 11.60 -3.86 0.79
CA ALA A 361 11.17 -2.61 1.39
C ALA A 361 12.36 -1.66 1.70
N THR A 362 12.23 -0.43 1.20
CA THR A 362 13.21 0.65 1.39
C THR A 362 12.77 1.65 2.46
N ASP A 363 11.47 1.80 2.67
CA ASP A 363 10.92 2.70 3.67
C ASP A 363 11.06 2.13 5.09
N PRO A 364 11.65 2.88 6.05
CA PRO A 364 11.92 2.37 7.40
C PRO A 364 10.66 2.19 8.23
N ASP A 365 9.58 2.96 8.02
CA ASP A 365 8.32 2.78 8.75
C ASP A 365 7.65 1.49 8.30
N TYR A 366 7.53 1.29 6.98
CA TYR A 366 6.94 0.09 6.42
C TYR A 366 7.76 -1.17 6.72
N ARG A 367 9.09 -1.07 6.66
CA ARG A 367 10.01 -2.16 7.01
C ARG A 367 9.93 -2.53 8.48
N PHE A 368 9.66 -1.56 9.38
CA PHE A 368 9.40 -1.84 10.80
C PHE A 368 8.12 -2.67 10.96
N ASP A 369 7.04 -2.30 10.30
CA ASP A 369 5.76 -3.04 10.37
C ASP A 369 5.92 -4.48 9.84
N LEU A 370 6.61 -4.67 8.71
CA LEU A 370 6.92 -6.01 8.17
C LEU A 370 7.78 -6.84 9.13
N ALA A 371 8.80 -6.24 9.75
CA ALA A 371 9.67 -6.93 10.70
C ALA A 371 8.90 -7.35 11.98
N MET A 372 7.97 -6.49 12.43
CA MET A 372 7.07 -6.77 13.54
C MET A 372 6.12 -7.93 13.21
N GLN A 373 5.53 -7.96 12.01
CA GLN A 373 4.67 -9.07 11.57
C GLN A 373 5.42 -10.41 11.53
N LEU A 374 6.69 -10.42 11.09
CA LEU A 374 7.52 -11.62 11.03
C LEU A 374 8.12 -12.04 12.38
N GLY A 375 8.01 -11.22 13.42
CA GLY A 375 8.70 -11.45 14.70
C GLY A 375 10.22 -11.31 14.62
N LYS A 376 10.75 -10.63 13.59
CA LYS A 376 12.19 -10.34 13.41
C LYS A 376 12.58 -9.12 14.25
N LEU A 377 12.57 -9.32 15.58
CA LEU A 377 12.74 -8.25 16.56
C LEU A 377 14.07 -7.51 16.48
N ASP A 378 15.15 -8.17 16.03
CA ASP A 378 16.47 -7.54 15.94
C ASP A 378 16.49 -6.44 14.85
N ILE A 379 15.86 -6.70 13.70
CA ILE A 379 15.70 -5.71 12.62
C ILE A 379 14.80 -4.56 13.06
N ALA A 380 13.69 -4.88 13.73
CA ALA A 380 12.77 -3.88 14.26
C ALA A 380 13.45 -2.97 15.31
N LYS A 381 14.36 -3.52 16.13
CA LYS A 381 15.15 -2.77 17.11
C LYS A 381 16.12 -1.79 16.44
N GLU A 382 16.84 -2.21 15.39
CA GLU A 382 17.74 -1.33 14.64
C GLU A 382 16.97 -0.12 14.08
N ILE A 383 15.82 -0.38 13.45
CA ILE A 383 14.96 0.68 12.89
C ILE A 383 14.39 1.59 13.99
N ALA A 384 13.94 1.04 15.12
CA ALA A 384 13.41 1.83 16.25
C ALA A 384 14.49 2.72 16.88
N THR A 385 15.75 2.26 16.90
CA THR A 385 16.89 3.02 17.40
C THR A 385 17.20 4.23 16.52
N GLU A 386 17.16 4.06 15.20
CA GLU A 386 17.34 5.16 14.25
C GLU A 386 16.18 6.15 14.28
N ALA A 387 14.94 5.65 14.35
CA ALA A 387 13.75 6.49 14.34
C ALA A 387 13.52 7.28 15.65
N GLN A 388 14.12 6.85 16.77
CA GLN A 388 13.97 7.44 18.11
C GLN A 388 12.51 7.73 18.51
N SER A 389 11.57 6.88 18.09
CA SER A 389 10.14 7.06 18.31
C SER A 389 9.64 6.22 19.48
N GLU A 390 9.07 6.87 20.50
CA GLU A 390 8.49 6.21 21.68
C GLU A 390 7.39 5.18 21.31
N SER A 391 6.57 5.50 20.31
CA SER A 391 5.49 4.60 19.86
C SER A 391 6.03 3.28 19.30
N LYS A 392 7.11 3.33 18.50
CA LYS A 392 7.75 2.13 17.93
C LYS A 392 8.39 1.28 19.03
N TRP A 393 9.06 1.92 19.99
CA TRP A 393 9.64 1.22 21.14
C TRP A 393 8.58 0.51 21.98
N LYS A 394 7.40 1.13 22.14
CA LYS A 394 6.30 0.49 22.87
C LYS A 394 5.76 -0.74 22.14
N GLN A 395 5.51 -0.65 20.84
CA GLN A 395 5.06 -1.79 20.02
C GLN A 395 6.08 -2.93 20.03
N LEU A 396 7.36 -2.60 19.86
CA LEU A 396 8.46 -3.56 19.93
C LEU A 396 8.54 -4.23 21.31
N GLY A 397 8.37 -3.45 22.38
CA GLY A 397 8.36 -3.95 23.76
C GLY A 397 7.21 -4.92 24.04
N GLU A 398 6.01 -4.63 23.54
CA GLU A 398 4.83 -5.52 23.66
C GLU A 398 5.07 -6.86 22.96
N LEU A 399 5.65 -6.85 21.76
CA LEU A 399 5.98 -8.07 21.02
C LEU A 399 7.17 -8.84 21.63
N ALA A 400 8.17 -8.13 22.14
CA ALA A 400 9.29 -8.74 22.88
C ALA A 400 8.80 -9.43 24.16
N MET A 401 7.82 -8.85 24.86
CA MET A 401 7.18 -9.46 26.03
C MET A 401 6.38 -10.72 25.65
N SER A 402 5.57 -10.67 24.58
CA SER A 402 4.77 -11.83 24.17
C SER A 402 5.60 -13.01 23.67
N THR A 403 6.78 -12.74 23.09
CA THR A 403 7.75 -13.75 22.65
C THR A 403 8.71 -14.23 23.74
N GLY A 404 8.67 -13.62 24.94
CA GLY A 404 9.49 -14.01 26.09
C GLY A 404 10.93 -13.47 26.07
N LYS A 405 11.26 -12.51 25.21
CA LYS A 405 12.60 -11.87 25.18
C LYS A 405 12.71 -10.73 26.20
N LEU A 406 12.78 -11.09 27.49
CA LEU A 406 12.71 -10.15 28.62
C LEU A 406 13.78 -9.03 28.58
N ALA A 407 15.02 -9.35 28.19
CA ALA A 407 16.11 -8.37 28.13
C ALA A 407 15.84 -7.28 27.08
N MET A 408 15.31 -7.67 25.92
CA MET A 408 14.93 -6.74 24.86
C MET A 408 13.71 -5.91 25.27
N ALA A 409 12.73 -6.52 25.93
CA ALA A 409 11.57 -5.80 26.47
C ALA A 409 11.97 -4.73 27.49
N GLU A 410 12.92 -5.03 28.39
CA GLU A 410 13.44 -4.06 29.36
C GLU A 410 14.05 -2.83 28.66
N GLU A 411 14.86 -3.05 27.63
CA GLU A 411 15.47 -1.98 26.85
C GLU A 411 14.41 -1.14 26.11
N CYS A 412 13.44 -1.80 25.49
CA CYS A 412 12.33 -1.14 24.81
C CYS A 412 11.51 -0.26 25.76
N MET A 413 11.18 -0.77 26.95
CA MET A 413 10.40 -0.02 27.95
C MET A 413 11.18 1.17 28.53
N LYS A 414 12.51 1.09 28.64
CA LYS A 414 13.35 2.24 29.03
C LYS A 414 13.29 3.35 27.99
N HIS A 415 13.40 3.00 26.71
CA HIS A 415 13.31 3.98 25.61
C HIS A 415 11.89 4.53 25.43
N ALA A 416 10.85 3.71 25.66
CA ALA A 416 9.46 4.13 25.61
C ALA A 416 8.96 4.87 26.86
N ILE A 417 9.81 5.03 27.88
CA ILE A 417 9.45 5.67 29.16
C ILE A 417 8.24 4.95 29.84
N ASP A 418 8.08 3.65 29.60
CA ASP A 418 7.02 2.88 30.24
C ASP A 418 7.42 2.43 31.65
N LEU A 419 7.33 3.37 32.59
CA LEU A 419 7.65 3.13 34.00
C LEU A 419 6.76 2.05 34.64
N SER A 420 5.53 1.87 34.15
CA SER A 420 4.59 0.90 34.71
C SER A 420 4.93 -0.52 34.24
N GLY A 421 5.28 -0.66 32.96
CA GLY A 421 5.83 -1.90 32.40
C GLY A 421 7.14 -2.31 33.10
N LEU A 422 8.07 -1.36 33.29
CA LEU A 422 9.32 -1.62 34.02
C LEU A 422 9.07 -2.03 35.47
N LEU A 423 8.10 -1.40 36.15
CA LEU A 423 7.72 -1.77 37.51
C LEU A 423 7.26 -3.23 37.57
N LEU A 424 6.39 -3.64 36.64
CA LEU A 424 5.89 -5.00 36.56
C LEU A 424 7.01 -5.99 36.26
N LEU A 425 7.90 -5.66 35.32
CA LEU A 425 9.03 -6.51 34.95
C LEU A 425 10.00 -6.71 36.12
N TYR A 426 10.48 -5.63 36.74
CA TYR A 426 11.44 -5.72 37.84
C TYR A 426 10.85 -6.33 39.11
N SER A 427 9.58 -6.05 39.44
CA SER A 427 8.91 -6.70 40.57
C SER A 427 8.72 -8.20 40.34
N SER A 428 8.41 -8.62 39.10
CA SER A 428 8.28 -10.05 38.77
C SER A 428 9.62 -10.78 38.81
N LEU A 429 10.71 -10.11 38.41
CA LEU A 429 12.08 -10.66 38.47
C LEU A 429 12.70 -10.61 39.87
N GLY A 430 12.16 -9.78 40.78
CA GLY A 430 12.77 -9.51 42.07
C GLY A 430 14.08 -8.72 41.98
N ASP A 431 14.25 -7.91 40.93
CA ASP A 431 15.47 -7.12 40.71
C ASP A 431 15.46 -5.84 41.57
N ALA A 432 16.09 -5.91 42.74
CA ALA A 432 16.20 -4.78 43.66
C ALA A 432 17.00 -3.60 43.07
N GLU A 433 18.00 -3.85 42.23
CA GLU A 433 18.77 -2.78 41.60
C GLU A 433 17.95 -2.06 40.52
N GLY A 434 17.25 -2.84 39.69
CA GLY A 434 16.31 -2.33 38.68
C GLY A 434 15.22 -1.46 39.31
N ILE A 435 14.60 -1.91 40.40
CA ILE A 435 13.59 -1.14 41.16
C ILE A 435 14.20 0.15 41.73
N SER A 436 15.45 0.13 42.22
CA SER A 436 16.09 1.34 42.76
C SER A 436 16.37 2.37 41.66
N ARG A 437 16.79 1.93 40.47
CA ARG A 437 16.98 2.81 39.29
C ARG A 437 15.64 3.37 38.79
N LEU A 438 14.59 2.53 38.79
CA LEU A 438 13.25 2.96 38.42
C LEU A 438 12.67 4.00 39.39
N ALA A 439 12.98 3.89 40.70
CA ALA A 439 12.55 4.85 41.71
C ALA A 439 13.10 6.26 41.44
N SER A 440 14.41 6.38 41.14
CA SER A 440 15.03 7.65 40.78
C SER A 440 14.45 8.22 39.48
N LEU A 441 14.33 7.40 38.44
CA LEU A 441 13.78 7.81 37.15
C LEU A 441 12.32 8.29 37.27
N SER A 442 11.51 7.57 38.06
CA SER A 442 10.11 7.93 38.31
C SER A 442 9.98 9.24 39.09
N LYS A 443 10.91 9.52 40.01
CA LYS A 443 10.96 10.79 40.75
C LYS A 443 11.30 11.96 39.82
N GLU A 444 12.28 11.78 38.93
CA GLU A 444 12.66 12.79 37.93
C GLU A 444 11.53 13.10 36.95
N GLN A 445 10.77 12.09 36.54
CA GLN A 445 9.60 12.26 35.67
C GLN A 445 8.32 12.73 36.42
N GLY A 446 8.40 12.97 37.73
CA GLY A 446 7.26 13.41 38.54
C GLY A 446 6.17 12.36 38.76
N LYS A 447 6.44 11.07 38.46
CA LYS A 447 5.52 9.94 38.66
C LYS A 447 5.66 9.40 40.09
N ASN A 448 5.17 10.19 41.04
CA ASN A 448 5.29 9.94 42.48
C ASN A 448 4.70 8.59 42.92
N ASN A 449 3.63 8.09 42.28
CA ASN A 449 3.01 6.80 42.64
C ASN A 449 3.95 5.62 42.37
N VAL A 450 4.59 5.61 41.20
CA VAL A 450 5.54 4.54 40.81
C VAL A 450 6.79 4.63 41.68
N ALA A 451 7.31 5.84 41.89
CA ALA A 451 8.44 6.07 42.79
C ALA A 451 8.12 5.59 44.23
N PHE A 452 6.93 5.89 44.75
CA PHE A 452 6.50 5.44 46.07
C PHE A 452 6.47 3.91 46.16
N LEU A 453 5.85 3.24 45.17
CA LEU A 453 5.79 1.78 45.13
C LEU A 453 7.20 1.18 45.07
N CYS A 454 8.10 1.67 44.22
CA CYS A 454 9.48 1.19 44.15
C CYS A 454 10.21 1.34 45.51
N LEU A 455 10.12 2.52 46.13
CA LEU A 455 10.77 2.78 47.42
C LEU A 455 10.17 1.92 48.55
N PHE A 456 8.85 1.74 48.52
CA PHE A 456 8.14 0.91 49.49
C PHE A 456 8.54 -0.56 49.33
N MET A 457 8.60 -1.05 48.10
CA MET A 457 9.08 -2.39 47.76
C MET A 457 10.52 -2.66 48.25
N LEU A 458 11.40 -1.65 48.17
CA LEU A 458 12.77 -1.71 48.69
C LEU A 458 12.86 -1.52 50.21
N GLY A 459 11.75 -1.27 50.91
CA GLY A 459 11.75 -0.98 52.34
C GLY A 459 12.46 0.33 52.72
N LYS A 460 12.66 1.26 51.77
CA LYS A 460 13.24 2.60 51.98
C LYS A 460 12.19 3.56 52.51
N LEU A 461 11.66 3.25 53.69
CA LEU A 461 10.50 3.93 54.29
C LEU A 461 10.74 5.42 54.56
N GLU A 462 11.97 5.81 54.90
CA GLU A 462 12.35 7.20 55.14
C GLU A 462 12.26 8.03 53.85
N GLU A 463 12.60 7.44 52.71
CA GLU A 463 12.47 8.09 51.40
C GLU A 463 11.01 8.15 50.96
N CYS A 464 10.21 7.11 51.22
CA CYS A 464 8.76 7.15 50.99
C CYS A 464 8.09 8.28 51.78
N LEU A 465 8.48 8.46 53.05
CA LEU A 465 7.94 9.51 53.90
C LEU A 465 8.29 10.90 53.37
N LYS A 466 9.54 11.10 52.97
CA LYS A 466 9.98 12.35 52.33
C LYS A 466 9.19 12.63 51.05
N LEU A 467 8.98 11.62 50.20
CA LEU A 467 8.23 11.74 48.95
C LEU A 467 6.76 12.16 49.19
N LEU A 468 6.11 11.63 50.23
CA LEU A 468 4.75 12.04 50.61
C LEU A 468 4.70 13.48 51.15
N VAL A 469 5.71 13.90 51.91
CA VAL A 469 5.83 15.28 52.39
C VAL A 469 6.10 16.25 51.23
N GLU A 470 7.02 15.91 50.32
CA GLU A 470 7.36 16.69 49.12
C GLU A 470 6.16 16.82 48.16
N SER A 471 5.31 15.80 48.06
CA SER A 471 4.07 15.80 47.26
C SER A 471 2.86 16.43 47.97
N ASN A 472 3.07 17.07 49.13
CA ASN A 472 2.04 17.73 49.94
C ASN A 472 0.91 16.79 50.44
N ARG A 473 1.18 15.48 50.52
CA ARG A 473 0.27 14.45 51.04
C ARG A 473 0.54 14.17 52.52
N ILE A 474 0.48 15.22 53.32
CA ILE A 474 0.88 15.20 54.74
C ILE A 474 0.03 14.25 55.61
N PRO A 475 -1.31 14.15 55.45
CA PRO A 475 -2.10 13.18 56.22
C PRO A 475 -1.69 11.73 55.94
N GLU A 476 -1.45 11.39 54.67
CA GLU A 476 -0.99 10.05 54.25
C GLU A 476 0.40 9.75 54.83
N ALA A 477 1.30 10.75 54.83
CA ALA A 477 2.60 10.65 55.49
C ALA A 477 2.47 10.36 57.00
N ALA A 478 1.51 10.98 57.69
CA ALA A 478 1.28 10.76 59.12
C ALA A 478 0.77 9.33 59.41
N PHE A 479 -0.14 8.82 58.58
CA PHE A 479 -0.59 7.43 58.68
C PHE A 479 0.52 6.43 58.35
N MET A 480 1.35 6.72 57.35
CA MET A 480 2.51 5.89 57.00
C MET A 480 3.54 5.88 58.13
N ALA A 481 3.85 7.04 58.71
CA ALA A 481 4.74 7.15 59.85
C ALA A 481 4.18 6.35 61.04
N ARG A 482 2.89 6.50 61.37
CA ARG A 482 2.28 5.73 62.47
C ARG A 482 2.36 4.22 62.25
N SER A 483 2.26 3.79 60.99
CA SER A 483 2.22 2.37 60.64
C SER A 483 3.60 1.74 60.51
N TYR A 484 4.62 2.46 60.01
CA TYR A 484 5.92 1.87 59.65
C TYR A 484 7.15 2.57 60.25
N LEU A 485 7.01 3.84 60.66
CA LEU A 485 8.06 4.68 61.25
C LEU A 485 7.53 5.49 62.46
N PRO A 486 7.11 4.83 63.57
CA PRO A 486 6.59 5.50 64.77
C PRO A 486 7.47 6.67 65.27
N SER A 487 8.79 6.54 65.16
CA SER A 487 9.76 7.56 65.54
C SER A 487 9.55 8.92 64.84
N LYS A 488 9.04 8.91 63.60
CA LYS A 488 8.84 10.11 62.76
C LYS A 488 7.45 10.74 62.87
N VAL A 489 6.54 10.15 63.63
CA VAL A 489 5.15 10.63 63.72
C VAL A 489 5.07 12.04 64.32
N SER A 490 5.82 12.34 65.39
CA SER A 490 5.78 13.69 66.01
C SER A 490 6.21 14.78 65.03
N GLU A 491 7.24 14.51 64.22
CA GLU A 491 7.75 15.42 63.20
C GLU A 491 6.68 15.70 62.13
N VAL A 492 6.04 14.65 61.59
CA VAL A 492 5.03 14.76 60.54
C VAL A 492 3.73 15.39 61.06
N VAL A 493 3.30 15.05 62.28
CA VAL A 493 2.12 15.67 62.91
C VAL A 493 2.32 17.16 63.15
N THR A 494 3.56 17.59 63.45
CA THR A 494 3.87 19.02 63.58
C THR A 494 3.77 19.74 62.23
N ILE A 495 4.26 19.12 61.15
CA ILE A 495 4.10 19.63 59.77
C ILE A 495 2.62 19.69 59.40
N TRP A 496 1.87 18.64 59.74
CA TRP A 496 0.43 18.55 59.49
C TRP A 496 -0.36 19.62 60.24
N ARG A 497 -0.04 19.85 61.53
CA ARG A 497 -0.65 20.91 62.35
C ARG A 497 -0.41 22.29 61.74
N LYS A 498 0.81 22.57 61.26
CA LYS A 498 1.15 23.84 60.59
C LYS A 498 0.38 24.04 59.28
N ASP A 499 0.20 22.99 58.51
CA ASP A 499 -0.52 23.09 57.23
C ASP A 499 -2.04 23.20 57.42
N LEU A 500 -2.62 22.39 58.31
CA LEU A 500 -4.03 22.47 58.68
C LEU A 500 -4.40 23.80 59.33
N ASN A 501 -3.49 24.43 60.09
CA ASN A 501 -3.77 25.72 60.72
C ASN A 501 -4.05 26.84 59.69
N LYS A 502 -3.56 26.70 58.45
CA LYS A 502 -3.88 27.63 57.35
C LYS A 502 -5.33 27.51 56.88
N VAL A 503 -5.95 26.34 57.02
CA VAL A 503 -7.28 26.02 56.49
C VAL A 503 -8.33 25.98 57.59
N ASN A 504 -8.05 25.29 58.70
CA ASN A 504 -8.94 25.18 59.85
C ASN A 504 -8.15 25.05 61.18
N PRO A 505 -8.09 26.11 61.99
CA PRO A 505 -7.33 26.11 63.25
C PRO A 505 -7.88 25.12 64.28
N LYS A 506 -9.20 24.91 64.35
CA LYS A 506 -9.82 23.96 65.31
C LYS A 506 -9.45 22.51 65.01
N ALA A 507 -9.35 22.15 63.73
CA ALA A 507 -8.94 20.82 63.31
C ALA A 507 -7.45 20.57 63.61
N ALA A 508 -6.61 21.59 63.47
CA ALA A 508 -5.18 21.51 63.78
C ALA A 508 -4.92 21.26 65.29
N GLU A 509 -5.68 21.91 66.17
CA GLU A 509 -5.60 21.71 67.63
C GLU A 509 -6.09 20.33 68.09
N SER A 510 -6.98 19.70 67.31
CA SER A 510 -7.50 18.36 67.59
C SER A 510 -6.49 17.26 67.26
N LEU A 511 -5.37 17.58 66.60
CA LEU A 511 -4.35 16.60 66.28
C LEU A 511 -3.46 16.29 67.49
N ALA A 512 -3.66 15.14 68.14
CA ALA A 512 -2.85 14.68 69.25
C ALA A 512 -1.43 14.25 68.81
N ASN A 513 -0.40 14.83 69.42
CA ASN A 513 0.99 14.41 69.24
C ASN A 513 1.35 13.28 70.23
N PRO A 514 1.95 12.16 69.79
CA PRO A 514 2.42 11.09 70.70
C PRO A 514 3.40 11.54 71.80
N GLN A 515 4.14 12.64 71.59
CA GLN A 515 5.02 13.21 72.63
C GLN A 515 4.25 14.00 73.69
N GLU A 516 3.14 14.64 73.32
CA GLU A 516 2.30 15.44 74.22
C GLU A 516 1.28 14.57 74.96
N TYR A 517 0.75 13.52 74.30
CA TYR A 517 -0.28 12.63 74.84
C TYR A 517 0.02 11.13 74.61
N PRO A 518 1.05 10.54 75.27
CA PRO A 518 1.41 9.13 75.10
C PRO A 518 0.27 8.15 75.41
N GLY A 519 -0.61 8.48 76.36
CA GLY A 519 -1.73 7.63 76.78
C GLY A 519 -2.86 7.49 75.74
N MET A 520 -2.85 8.28 74.66
CA MET A 520 -3.80 8.12 73.56
C MET A 520 -3.34 7.15 72.46
N PHE A 521 -2.10 6.64 72.55
CA PHE A 521 -1.49 5.74 71.58
C PHE A 521 -1.14 4.41 72.25
N GLU A 522 -1.94 3.38 71.96
CA GLU A 522 -1.72 2.01 72.45
C GLU A 522 -0.40 1.44 71.93
N ASN A 523 0.31 0.68 72.77
CA ASN A 523 1.56 -0.03 72.44
C ASN A 523 2.70 0.83 71.83
N TRP A 524 2.70 2.14 72.11
CA TRP A 524 3.66 3.09 71.52
C TRP A 524 5.14 2.77 71.80
N LYS A 525 5.47 2.36 73.03
CA LYS A 525 6.85 1.98 73.41
C LYS A 525 7.30 0.70 72.72
N VAL A 526 6.40 -0.28 72.60
CA VAL A 526 6.66 -1.56 71.90
C VAL A 526 6.89 -1.30 70.42
N ALA A 527 6.12 -0.40 69.81
CA ALA A 527 6.26 -0.02 68.40
C ALA A 527 7.63 0.63 68.10
N LEU A 528 8.16 1.46 69.00
CA LEU A 528 9.49 2.07 68.88
C LEU A 528 10.64 1.03 69.00
N ASP A 529 10.50 0.07 69.93
CA ASP A 529 11.47 -1.02 70.09
C ASP A 529 11.46 -1.95 68.87
N VAL A 530 10.26 -2.26 68.34
CA VAL A 530 10.08 -3.03 67.11
C VAL A 530 10.72 -2.33 65.91
N GLU A 531 10.49 -1.03 65.75
CA GLU A 531 11.07 -0.23 64.66
C GLU A 531 12.60 -0.32 64.68
N THR A 532 13.21 -0.17 65.87
CA THR A 532 14.67 -0.19 66.02
C THR A 532 15.26 -1.55 65.62
N ARG A 533 14.65 -2.66 66.05
CA ARG A 533 15.08 -4.03 65.69
C ARG A 533 14.83 -4.38 64.22
N VAL A 534 13.75 -3.87 63.62
CA VAL A 534 13.45 -4.07 62.20
C VAL A 534 14.40 -3.25 61.33
N ARG A 535 14.82 -2.06 61.78
CA ARG A 535 15.72 -1.17 61.04
C ARG A 535 17.06 -1.83 60.71
N GLU A 536 17.61 -2.64 61.61
CA GLU A 536 18.86 -3.38 61.39
C GLU A 536 18.79 -4.41 60.26
N LYS A 537 17.57 -4.84 59.90
CA LYS A 537 17.32 -5.85 58.86
C LYS A 537 16.81 -5.24 57.56
N ARG A 538 16.62 -3.91 57.50
CA ARG A 538 16.22 -3.20 56.29
C ARG A 538 17.36 -3.22 55.26
N GLY A 539 17.04 -3.57 54.02
CA GLY A 539 18.01 -3.63 52.92
C GLY A 539 18.72 -4.98 52.75
N VAL A 540 18.38 -5.98 53.56
CA VAL A 540 18.86 -7.36 53.38
C VAL A 540 17.78 -8.15 52.65
N TYR A 541 17.98 -8.35 51.35
CA TYR A 541 17.06 -9.12 50.51
C TYR A 541 17.54 -10.57 50.42
N PRO A 542 16.79 -11.52 50.99
CA PRO A 542 17.14 -12.93 50.89
C PRO A 542 16.90 -13.45 49.44
N PRO A 543 17.67 -14.44 48.95
CA PRO A 543 17.61 -14.87 47.55
C PRO A 543 16.24 -15.44 47.18
N ALA A 544 15.77 -15.19 45.95
CA ALA A 544 14.47 -15.69 45.47
C ALA A 544 14.29 -17.22 45.62
N ALA A 545 15.38 -18.00 45.53
CA ALA A 545 15.38 -19.47 45.70
C ALA A 545 14.87 -19.93 47.09
N ASP A 546 14.99 -19.09 48.10
CA ASP A 546 14.60 -19.39 49.46
C ASP A 546 13.10 -19.08 49.71
N TYR A 547 12.35 -18.59 48.71
CA TYR A 547 10.93 -18.23 48.81
C TYR A 547 10.04 -19.33 49.42
N LEU A 548 10.25 -20.59 49.04
CA LEU A 548 9.46 -21.73 49.55
C LEU A 548 9.61 -21.91 51.07
N LYS A 549 10.78 -21.59 51.64
CA LYS A 549 10.98 -21.59 53.10
C LYS A 549 10.17 -20.48 53.78
N HIS A 550 9.66 -19.53 53.00
CA HIS A 550 8.95 -18.34 53.43
C HIS A 550 7.46 -18.30 53.04
N ALA A 551 6.93 -19.31 52.32
CA ALA A 551 5.58 -19.30 51.76
C ALA A 551 4.45 -19.60 52.76
N ASP A 552 4.62 -20.56 53.69
CA ASP A 552 3.57 -21.04 54.60
C ASP A 552 3.51 -20.26 55.93
N ARG A 553 3.18 -18.96 55.91
CA ARG A 553 3.42 -18.09 57.09
C ARG A 553 2.21 -17.33 57.64
N SER A 554 2.26 -17.08 58.95
CA SER A 554 1.19 -16.47 59.75
C SER A 554 1.01 -14.97 59.51
N TRP A 555 -0.26 -14.51 59.55
CA TRP A 555 -0.67 -13.13 59.27
C TRP A 555 -0.48 -12.15 60.46
N LEU A 556 0.44 -12.43 61.39
CA LEU A 556 0.67 -11.60 62.57
C LEU A 556 1.33 -10.25 62.21
N THR A 557 0.96 -9.19 62.93
CA THR A 557 1.59 -7.85 62.84
C THR A 557 2.96 -7.83 63.54
N LEU A 558 3.81 -6.83 63.29
CA LEU A 558 5.16 -6.83 63.89
C LEU A 558 5.14 -6.64 65.42
N VAL A 559 4.17 -5.89 65.97
CA VAL A 559 3.97 -5.76 67.41
C VAL A 559 3.49 -7.09 68.02
N GLU A 560 2.56 -7.81 67.38
CA GLU A 560 2.14 -9.14 67.87
C GLU A 560 3.25 -10.19 67.75
N ALA A 561 4.06 -10.12 66.68
CA ALA A 561 5.22 -10.99 66.51
C ALA A 561 6.30 -10.69 67.58
N HIS A 562 6.42 -9.44 68.03
CA HIS A 562 7.30 -9.06 69.13
C HIS A 562 6.83 -9.63 70.46
N GLU A 563 5.53 -9.50 70.75
CA GLU A 563 4.91 -10.01 71.96
C GLU A 563 4.99 -11.55 72.04
N ASN A 564 4.96 -12.23 70.89
CA ASN A 564 5.09 -13.68 70.80
C ASN A 564 6.55 -14.20 70.70
N GLY A 565 7.55 -13.31 70.71
CA GLY A 565 8.97 -13.70 70.61
C GLY A 565 9.44 -14.15 69.22
N ASP A 566 8.65 -13.96 68.18
CA ASP A 566 8.88 -14.46 66.80
C ASP A 566 9.23 -13.33 65.80
N LEU A 567 9.82 -12.24 66.31
CA LEU A 567 10.12 -11.04 65.53
C LEU A 567 11.00 -11.35 64.30
N ASN A 568 11.96 -12.25 64.45
CA ASN A 568 12.91 -12.59 63.39
C ASN A 568 12.22 -13.18 62.16
N HIS A 569 11.25 -14.08 62.36
CA HIS A 569 10.51 -14.70 61.29
C HIS A 569 9.54 -13.72 60.61
N ALA A 570 8.98 -12.78 61.39
CA ALA A 570 8.07 -11.74 60.90
C ALA A 570 8.76 -10.63 60.07
N VAL A 571 10.03 -10.31 60.36
CA VAL A 571 10.79 -9.31 59.58
C VAL A 571 11.14 -9.83 58.17
N TYR A 572 11.46 -11.11 58.01
CA TYR A 572 11.73 -11.67 56.68
C TYR A 572 10.47 -11.79 55.79
N ASN A 573 9.26 -11.76 56.37
CA ASN A 573 8.01 -11.69 55.59
C ASN A 573 7.88 -10.40 54.76
N LEU A 574 8.55 -9.32 55.19
CA LEU A 574 8.52 -8.00 54.56
C LEU A 574 9.22 -7.99 53.19
N TYR A 575 10.28 -8.80 53.05
CA TYR A 575 11.26 -8.70 51.96
C TYR A 575 11.06 -9.70 50.82
N TYR A 576 10.24 -10.74 51.01
CA TYR A 576 10.02 -11.78 50.00
C TYR A 576 8.85 -11.55 49.07
N LEU A 577 7.91 -10.69 49.45
CA LEU A 577 6.62 -10.53 48.76
C LEU A 577 6.24 -9.08 48.48
N PHE A 578 7.19 -8.13 48.59
CA PHE A 578 6.90 -6.70 48.43
C PHE A 578 5.72 -6.23 49.31
N SER A 579 5.45 -6.92 50.42
CA SER A 579 4.34 -6.66 51.32
C SER A 579 4.88 -6.30 52.69
N LEU A 580 5.02 -5.00 52.91
CA LEU A 580 5.35 -4.44 54.21
C LEU A 580 4.18 -4.63 55.17
N LYS A 581 4.40 -5.37 56.25
CA LYS A 581 3.44 -5.48 57.36
C LYS A 581 3.51 -4.23 58.23
N PRO A 582 2.36 -3.65 58.62
CA PRO A 582 2.34 -2.52 59.54
C PRO A 582 2.89 -2.94 60.90
N ALA A 583 3.68 -2.05 61.51
CA ALA A 583 4.25 -2.23 62.82
C ALA A 583 3.16 -2.32 63.90
N ALA A 584 2.03 -1.61 63.77
CA ALA A 584 1.20 -1.28 64.93
C ALA A 584 -0.31 -1.62 64.86
N GLN A 585 -0.86 -2.36 63.87
CA GLN A 585 -2.33 -2.55 63.81
C GLN A 585 -2.84 -3.95 63.45
N LYS A 586 -3.59 -4.52 64.41
CA LYS A 586 -4.59 -5.58 64.22
C LYS A 586 -5.88 -4.90 63.75
N ASN A 587 -6.34 -5.20 62.53
CA ASN A 587 -7.61 -4.73 61.93
C ASN A 587 -7.74 -3.20 61.69
N ILE A 588 -7.71 -2.79 60.42
CA ILE A 588 -8.46 -1.61 59.95
C ILE A 588 -9.93 -2.01 59.93
N GLY A 589 -10.53 -2.07 61.12
CA GLY A 589 -11.90 -2.52 61.31
C GLY A 589 -12.38 -2.12 62.69
N THR A 590 -13.15 -1.03 62.73
CA THR A 590 -14.06 -0.63 63.83
C THR A 590 -13.52 0.16 65.04
N GLY A 591 -12.22 0.22 65.34
CA GLY A 591 -11.73 0.93 66.55
C GLY A 591 -11.35 2.41 66.40
N CYS A 592 -10.87 2.84 65.22
CA CYS A 592 -10.28 4.18 65.05
C CYS A 592 -11.26 5.23 64.50
N ARG A 593 -12.57 4.99 64.56
CA ARG A 593 -13.61 5.90 64.05
C ARG A 593 -13.91 7.10 64.95
N THR A 594 -13.32 7.19 66.14
CA THR A 594 -13.73 8.18 67.16
C THR A 594 -12.64 9.08 67.74
N LYS A 595 -11.39 9.07 67.25
CA LYS A 595 -10.37 9.99 67.78
C LYS A 595 -9.69 10.95 66.80
N TRP A 596 -10.06 10.91 65.53
CA TRP A 596 -9.58 11.87 64.52
C TRP A 596 -10.70 12.13 63.51
N ARG A 597 -11.76 12.76 64.01
CA ARG A 597 -12.76 13.45 63.19
C ARG A 597 -12.85 14.89 63.65
#